data_AF-A0A7V5LJ69-F1
#
_entry.id   AF-A0A7V5LJ69-F1
#
_cell.length_a   1.000
_cell.length_b   1.000
_cell.length_c   1.000
_cell.angle_alpha   90.00
_cell.angle_beta   90.00
_cell.angle_gamma   90.00
#
_symmetry.space_group_name_H-M   'P 1'
#
loop_
_entity.id
_entity.type
_entity.pdbx_description
1 polymer ?
#
loop_
_entity_poly.entity_id
_entity_poly.type
_entity_poly.pdbx_seq_one_letter_code
_entity_poly.pdbx_strand_id
1 'polypeptide(L)'
;MLETNRILKSEGHILIGFVDRESPIGQQYEKNKEKNVFYRLATFYSVPEVILFLQNAGFSDFAIRQTLFKPLDQINALEPVEEGYGKGSFIVIRAKKRKNIERRISSDLK
;
A
#
# COMPACT_ATOMS: atom_id res chain seq x y z
N MET A 1 -1.04 0.52 10.72
CA MET A 1 -2.39 0.68 10.15
C MET A 1 -3.45 1.10 11.18
N LEU A 2 -3.53 0.45 12.36
CA LEU A 2 -4.52 0.80 13.40
C LEU A 2 -4.47 2.28 13.83
N GLU A 3 -3.27 2.83 14.02
CA GLU A 3 -3.11 4.23 14.40
C GLU A 3 -3.63 5.20 13.33
N THR A 4 -3.37 4.90 12.06
CA THR A 4 -3.92 5.67 10.95
C THR A 4 -5.45 5.57 10.90
N ASN A 5 -6.02 4.39 11.18
CA ASN A 5 -7.47 4.24 11.28
C ASN A 5 -8.02 5.13 12.42
N ARG A 6 -7.38 5.14 13.60
CA ARG A 6 -7.82 5.92 14.77
C ARG A 6 -7.96 7.41 14.46
N ILE A 7 -6.98 7.98 13.75
CA ILE A 7 -6.93 9.43 13.46
C ILE A 7 -7.75 9.86 12.25
N LEU A 8 -8.03 8.96 11.30
CA LEU A 8 -8.80 9.30 10.11
C LEU A 8 -10.27 9.58 10.45
N LYS A 9 -10.84 10.61 9.80
CA LYS A 9 -12.29 10.89 9.84
C LYS A 9 -13.07 9.73 9.21
N SER A 10 -14.36 9.66 9.54
CA SER A 10 -15.29 8.74 8.85
C SER A 10 -15.22 8.95 7.34
N GLU A 11 -15.27 7.86 6.56
CA GLU A 11 -15.11 7.86 5.11
C GLU A 11 -13.75 8.38 4.58
N GLY A 12 -12.79 8.65 5.48
CA GLY A 12 -11.45 9.08 5.11
C GLY A 12 -10.67 7.98 4.41
N HIS A 13 -9.68 8.38 3.62
CA HIS A 13 -8.84 7.47 2.85
C HIS A 13 -7.40 7.49 3.35
N ILE A 14 -6.74 6.34 3.24
CA ILE A 14 -5.29 6.19 3.33
C ILE A 14 -4.76 5.83 1.94
N LEU A 15 -3.61 6.40 1.57
CA LEU A 15 -2.84 6.00 0.41
C LEU A 15 -1.50 5.44 0.90
N ILE A 16 -1.13 4.25 0.44
CA ILE A 16 0.15 3.60 0.76
C ILE A 16 0.90 3.38 -0.55
N GLY A 17 2.07 4.01 -0.67
CA GLY A 17 3.01 3.80 -1.76
C GLY A 17 4.18 2.92 -1.29
N PHE A 18 4.49 1.85 -2.01
CA PHE A 18 5.59 0.95 -1.67
C PHE A 18 6.12 0.20 -2.89
N VAL A 19 7.32 -0.36 -2.76
CA VAL A 19 7.88 -1.29 -3.75
C VAL A 19 7.39 -2.70 -3.41
N ASP A 20 6.69 -3.35 -4.34
CA ASP A 20 6.17 -4.70 -4.14
C ASP A 20 7.33 -5.69 -4.06
N ARG A 21 7.38 -6.49 -2.98
CA ARG A 21 8.41 -7.52 -2.78
C ARG A 21 8.49 -8.49 -3.95
N GLU A 22 7.34 -8.81 -4.55
CA GLU A 22 7.25 -9.81 -5.63
C GLU A 22 7.65 -9.24 -7.00
N SER A 23 7.85 -7.92 -7.10
CA SER A 23 8.20 -7.24 -8.36
C SER A 23 9.69 -7.36 -8.74
N PRO A 24 10.06 -7.10 -10.00
CA PRO A 24 11.46 -7.14 -10.44
C PRO A 24 12.40 -6.26 -9.60
N ILE A 25 12.02 -5.00 -9.34
CA ILE A 25 12.84 -4.09 -8.53
C ILE A 25 12.82 -4.52 -7.05
N GLY A 26 11.67 -4.95 -6.52
CA GLY A 26 11.56 -5.43 -5.14
C GLY A 26 12.49 -6.61 -4.85
N GLN A 27 12.48 -7.62 -5.72
CA GLN A 27 13.38 -8.77 -5.61
C GLN A 27 14.86 -8.37 -5.73
N GLN A 28 15.19 -7.41 -6.60
CA GLN A 28 16.55 -6.90 -6.72
C GLN A 28 17.01 -6.19 -5.45
N TYR A 29 16.15 -5.38 -4.83
CA TYR A 29 16.45 -4.69 -3.58
C TYR A 29 16.55 -5.65 -2.41
N GLU A 30 15.67 -6.63 -2.31
CA GLU A 30 15.70 -7.63 -1.24
C GLU A 30 16.99 -8.45 -1.28
N LYS A 31 17.40 -8.92 -2.48
CA LYS A 31 18.67 -9.65 -2.68
C LYS A 31 19.90 -8.84 -2.31
N ASN A 32 19.86 -7.52 -2.50
CA ASN A 32 21.00 -6.63 -2.27
C ASN A 32 20.88 -5.80 -0.99
N LYS A 33 19.91 -6.08 -0.11
CA LYS A 33 19.57 -5.16 0.98
C LYS A 33 20.73 -4.92 1.95
N GLU A 34 21.57 -5.93 2.18
CA GLU A 34 22.76 -5.82 3.04
C GLU A 34 23.80 -4.83 2.52
N LYS A 35 23.82 -4.58 1.21
CA LYS A 35 24.74 -3.65 0.56
C LYS A 35 24.17 -2.24 0.43
N ASN A 36 22.88 -2.04 0.74
CA ASN A 36 22.20 -0.77 0.58
C ASN A 36 21.86 -0.17 1.94
N VAL A 37 22.47 0.98 2.25
CA VAL A 37 22.27 1.69 3.53
C VAL A 37 20.81 2.03 3.83
N PHE A 38 19.97 2.21 2.82
CA PHE A 38 18.55 2.49 2.97
C PHE A 38 17.70 1.23 3.13
N TYR A 39 18.01 0.15 2.41
CA TYR A 39 17.20 -1.07 2.42
C TYR A 39 17.64 -2.12 3.43
N ARG A 40 18.83 -1.99 4.04
CA ARG A 40 19.34 -2.96 5.04
C ARG A 40 18.35 -3.24 6.17
N LEU A 41 17.67 -2.21 6.65
CA LEU A 41 16.67 -2.34 7.72
C LEU A 41 15.23 -2.34 7.20
N ALA A 42 15.03 -2.27 5.88
CA ALA A 42 13.69 -2.29 5.30
C ALA A 42 13.08 -3.70 5.37
N THR A 43 11.78 -3.72 5.63
CA THR A 43 10.92 -4.89 5.45
C THR A 43 10.15 -4.72 4.15
N PHE A 44 10.28 -5.68 3.25
CA PHE A 44 9.56 -5.70 1.98
C PHE A 44 8.25 -6.47 2.16
N TYR A 45 7.16 -5.90 1.65
CA TYR A 45 5.83 -6.49 1.70
C TYR A 45 5.31 -6.71 0.28
N SER A 46 4.53 -7.77 0.10
CA SER A 46 3.75 -7.96 -1.12
C SER A 46 2.38 -7.28 -1.03
N VAL A 47 1.75 -7.05 -2.18
CA VAL A 47 0.40 -6.44 -2.24
C VAL A 47 -0.64 -7.21 -1.40
N PRO A 48 -0.73 -8.55 -1.47
CA PRO A 48 -1.64 -9.31 -0.61
C PRO A 48 -1.42 -9.08 0.89
N GLU A 49 -0.16 -8.98 1.35
CA GLU A 49 0.15 -8.72 2.76
C GLU A 49 -0.35 -7.34 3.21
N VAL A 50 -0.10 -6.30 2.39
CA VAL A 50 -0.56 -4.94 2.70
C VAL A 50 -2.08 -4.83 2.71
N ILE A 51 -2.76 -5.51 1.77
CA ILE A 51 -4.23 -5.61 1.76
C ILE A 51 -4.73 -6.24 3.06
N LEU A 52 -4.13 -7.35 3.49
CA LEU A 52 -4.51 -8.04 4.72
C LEU A 52 -4.32 -7.13 5.96
N PHE A 53 -3.20 -6.42 6.06
CA PHE A 53 -2.98 -5.47 7.16
C PHE A 53 -4.00 -4.33 7.19
N LEU A 54 -4.39 -3.82 6.02
CA LEU A 54 -5.43 -2.81 5.91
C LEU A 54 -6.81 -3.36 6.29
N GLN A 55 -7.17 -4.56 5.82
CA GLN A 55 -8.42 -5.22 6.17
C GLN A 55 -8.54 -5.45 7.68
N ASN A 56 -7.49 -5.99 8.30
CA ASN A 56 -7.41 -6.22 9.75
C ASN A 56 -7.48 -4.91 10.56
N ALA A 57 -7.02 -3.80 9.98
CA ALA A 57 -7.11 -2.48 10.59
C ALA A 57 -8.42 -1.74 10.28
N GLY A 58 -9.43 -2.39 9.69
CA GLY A 58 -10.76 -1.81 9.48
C GLY A 58 -10.87 -0.92 8.24
N PHE A 59 -10.04 -1.14 7.22
CA PHE A 59 -10.17 -0.50 5.91
C PHE A 59 -10.88 -1.41 4.89
N SER A 60 -11.45 -0.80 3.85
CA SER A 60 -12.17 -1.44 2.73
C SER A 60 -12.09 -0.56 1.47
N ASP A 61 -12.81 -0.90 0.40
CA ASP A 61 -12.87 -0.12 -0.85
C ASP A 61 -11.47 0.19 -1.42
N PHE A 62 -10.79 -0.88 -1.85
CA PHE A 62 -9.42 -0.81 -2.32
C PHE A 62 -9.38 -0.38 -3.79
N ALA A 63 -8.56 0.63 -4.10
CA ALA A 63 -8.17 0.95 -5.47
C ALA A 63 -6.65 0.89 -5.56
N ILE A 64 -6.14 0.17 -6.56
CA ILE A 64 -4.71 -0.13 -6.70
C ILE A 64 -4.21 0.40 -8.05
N ARG A 65 -3.05 1.04 -8.03
CA ARG A 65 -2.32 1.50 -9.21
C ARG A 65 -0.88 1.04 -9.13
N GLN A 66 -0.27 0.81 -10.29
CA GLN A 66 1.11 0.34 -10.43
C GLN A 66 1.87 1.14 -11.50
N THR A 67 3.19 1.24 -11.32
CA THR A 67 4.12 1.86 -12.27
C THR A 67 5.52 1.25 -12.12
N LEU A 68 6.52 1.73 -12.86
CA LEU A 68 7.87 1.18 -12.96
C LEU A 68 7.89 -0.25 -13.47
N PHE A 69 7.67 -0.43 -14.77
CA PHE A 69 7.61 -1.74 -15.42
C PHE A 69 8.96 -2.21 -15.96
N LYS A 70 9.91 -1.29 -16.10
CA LYS A 70 11.27 -1.55 -16.57
C LYS A 70 12.28 -1.55 -15.44
N PRO A 71 13.47 -2.17 -15.63
CA PRO A 71 14.62 -1.98 -14.76
C PRO A 71 14.98 -0.49 -14.59
N LEU A 72 15.46 -0.11 -13.41
CA LEU A 72 15.72 1.29 -13.05
C LEU A 72 16.73 1.98 -13.95
N ASP A 73 17.74 1.25 -14.42
CA ASP A 73 18.78 1.72 -15.34
C ASP A 73 18.28 1.93 -16.77
N GLN A 74 17.07 1.48 -17.09
CA GLN A 74 16.44 1.62 -18.41
C GLN A 74 15.30 2.65 -18.43
N ILE A 75 14.98 3.25 -17.28
CA ILE A 75 13.93 4.26 -17.18
C ILE A 75 14.52 5.64 -17.54
N ASN A 76 14.27 6.06 -18.76
CA ASN A 76 14.74 7.34 -19.32
C ASN A 76 13.61 8.39 -19.48
N ALA A 77 12.39 8.05 -19.05
CA ALA A 77 11.21 8.90 -19.12
C ALA A 77 10.21 8.46 -18.03
N LEU A 78 9.14 9.24 -17.86
CA LEU A 78 8.03 8.85 -16.98
C LEU A 78 7.40 7.53 -17.47
N GLU A 79 7.43 6.52 -16.61
CA GLU A 79 6.72 5.26 -16.86
C GLU A 79 5.21 5.47 -16.67
N PRO A 80 4.37 4.77 -17.45
CA PRO A 80 2.92 4.90 -17.35
C PRO A 80 2.40 4.44 -15.99
N VAL A 81 1.15 4.81 -15.68
CA VAL A 81 0.43 4.30 -14.51
C VAL A 81 -0.68 3.37 -15.00
N GLU A 82 -0.70 2.14 -14.52
CA GLU A 82 -1.74 1.14 -14.83
C GLU A 82 -2.58 0.81 -13.59
N GLU A 83 -3.78 0.27 -13.83
CA GLU A 83 -4.64 -0.31 -12.81
C GLU A 83 -4.14 -1.69 -12.34
N GLY A 84 -4.40 -2.00 -11.07
CA GLY A 84 -4.02 -3.29 -10.46
C GLY A 84 -2.57 -3.33 -9.99
N TYR A 85 -2.04 -4.55 -9.85
CA TYR A 85 -0.67 -4.84 -9.42
C TYR A 85 -0.12 -6.11 -10.10
N GLY A 86 1.14 -6.44 -9.85
CA GLY A 86 1.79 -7.67 -10.30
C GLY A 86 2.66 -7.54 -11.56
N LYS A 87 2.70 -6.36 -12.19
CA LYS A 87 3.60 -6.07 -13.32
C LYS A 87 4.62 -4.98 -12.98
N GLY A 88 4.11 -3.86 -12.47
CA GLY A 88 4.91 -2.71 -12.06
C GLY A 88 5.52 -2.94 -10.67
N SER A 89 6.64 -2.29 -10.42
CA SER A 89 7.36 -2.47 -9.16
C SER A 89 6.92 -1.51 -8.06
N PHE A 90 6.39 -0.34 -8.41
CA PHE A 90 5.88 0.60 -7.42
C PHE A 90 4.35 0.57 -7.41
N ILE A 91 3.80 0.32 -6.23
CA ILE A 91 2.37 0.14 -6.01
C ILE A 91 1.85 1.26 -5.14
N VAL A 92 0.67 1.77 -5.50
CA VAL A 92 -0.13 2.67 -4.65
C VAL A 92 -1.47 2.00 -4.36
N ILE A 93 -1.78 1.83 -3.08
CA ILE A 93 -3.09 1.33 -2.61
C ILE A 93 -3.81 2.48 -1.93
N ARG A 94 -4.99 2.84 -2.46
CA ARG A 94 -5.98 3.65 -1.75
C ARG A 94 -6.93 2.70 -1.00
N ALA A 95 -7.17 2.97 0.27
CA ALA A 95 -8.19 2.27 1.05
C ALA A 95 -9.03 3.25 1.87
N LYS A 96 -10.29 2.93 2.06
CA LYS A 96 -11.26 3.75 2.80
C LYS A 96 -11.50 3.19 4.20
N LYS A 97 -11.54 4.06 5.21
CA LYS A 97 -11.92 3.69 6.58
C LYS A 97 -13.39 3.24 6.61
N ARG A 98 -13.66 2.04 7.14
CA ARG A 98 -15.04 1.55 7.31
C ARG A 98 -15.83 2.44 8.28
N LYS A 99 -17.13 2.58 8.04
CA LYS A 99 -18.03 3.18 9.03
C LYS A 99 -18.16 2.22 10.21
N ASN A 100 -17.92 2.71 11.43
CA ASN A 100 -18.35 1.99 12.62
C ASN A 100 -19.87 2.11 12.74
N ILE A 101 -20.59 1.05 12.36
CA ILE A 101 -22.06 1.01 12.41
C ILE A 101 -22.56 1.08 13.87
N GLU A 102 -21.79 0.57 14.83
CA GLU A 102 -22.14 0.55 16.25
C GLU A 102 -22.23 1.93 16.92
N ARG A 103 -21.52 2.96 16.43
CA ARG A 103 -21.54 4.29 17.06
C ARG A 103 -22.81 5.11 16.78
N ARG A 104 -23.63 4.71 15.79
CA ARG A 104 -24.88 5.41 15.46
C ARG A 104 -26.03 5.06 16.39
N ILE A 105 -26.09 3.82 16.90
CA ILE A 105 -27.22 3.39 17.74
C ILE A 105 -27.19 4.08 19.12
N SER A 106 -26.00 4.44 19.64
CA SER A 106 -25.89 5.21 20.90
C SER A 106 -26.11 6.72 20.75
N SER A 107 -26.06 7.30 19.53
CA SER A 107 -26.38 8.71 19.31
C SER A 107 -27.86 8.97 19.11
N ASP A 108 -28.61 7.97 18.63
CA ASP A 108 -30.05 8.08 18.35
C ASP A 108 -30.91 7.70 19.58
N LEU A 109 -30.27 7.34 20.70
CA LEU A 109 -30.92 6.97 21.97
C LEU A 109 -30.72 8.02 23.08
N LYS A 110 -30.29 9.25 22.73
CA LYS A 110 -30.19 10.39 23.65
C LYS A 110 -31.07 11.55 23.22
#